data_AF-A0A926JCU0-F1
#
_entry.id   AF-A0A926JCU0-F1
#
_cell.length_a   1.000
_cell.length_b   1.000
_cell.length_c   1.000
_cell.angle_alpha   90.00
_cell.angle_beta   90.00
_cell.angle_gamma   90.00
#
_symmetry.space_group_name_H-M   'P 1'
#
loop_
_entity.id
_entity.type
_entity.pdbx_description
1 polymer ?
#
loop_
_entity_poly.entity_id
_entity_poly.type
_entity_poly.pdbx_seq_one_letter_code
_entity_poly.pdbx_strand_id
1 'polypeptide(L)' 'MLANGDAIAAWLAVETQWRVVVAPAALIWLGLDYPAVDVVLRRTQFADPDAVFRDLQVMEGSALEVFGEKSG' A
#
# COMPACT_ATOMS: atom_id res chain seq x y z
N MET A 1 10.95 -8.17 18.01
CA MET A 1 10.07 -7.58 16.98
C MET A 1 10.30 -8.36 15.70
N LEU A 2 9.25 -8.71 14.95
CA LEU A 2 9.44 -9.41 13.67
C LEU A 2 10.23 -8.51 12.71
N ALA A 3 11.05 -9.11 11.85
CA ALA A 3 11.88 -8.37 10.89
C ALA A 3 11.04 -7.45 9.96
N ASN A 4 9.76 -7.75 9.76
CA ASN A 4 8.81 -7.02 8.91
C ASN A 4 7.67 -6.34 9.71
N GLY A 5 7.83 -6.13 11.02
CA GLY A 5 6.76 -5.60 11.88
C GLY A 5 6.24 -4.23 11.44
N ASP A 6 7.15 -3.31 11.09
CA ASP A 6 6.79 -1.95 10.65
C ASP A 6 6.08 -1.95 9.29
N ALA A 7 6.52 -2.79 8.35
CA ALA A 7 5.87 -2.94 7.05
C ALA A 7 4.43 -3.47 7.19
N ILE A 8 4.21 -4.48 8.03
CA ILE A 8 2.86 -5.00 8.31
C ILE A 8 1.98 -3.93 8.98
N ALA A 9 2.53 -3.21 9.97
CA ALA A 9 1.80 -2.14 10.64
C ALA A 9 1.42 -1.02 9.66
N ALA A 10 2.34 -0.63 8.77
CA ALA A 10 2.09 0.37 7.74
C ALA A 10 1.03 -0.10 6.73
N TRP A 11 1.09 -1.36 6.29
CA TRP A 11 0.13 -1.94 5.36
C TRP A 11 -1.30 -1.85 5.88
N LEU A 12 -1.49 -2.20 7.15
CA LEU A 12 -2.80 -2.08 7.81
C LEU A 12 -3.22 -0.62 8.00
N ALA A 13 -2.27 0.28 8.30
CA ALA A 13 -2.55 1.69 8.49
C ALA A 13 -2.99 2.40 7.19
N VAL A 14 -2.64 1.87 6.02
CA VAL A 14 -3.00 2.44 4.71
C VAL A 14 -4.11 1.66 3.99
N GLU A 15 -4.83 0.77 4.67
CA GLU A 15 -5.81 -0.15 4.07
C GLU A 15 -6.92 0.56 3.25
N THR A 16 -7.22 1.82 3.56
CA THR A 16 -8.22 2.64 2.86
C THR A 16 -7.61 3.63 1.85
N GLN A 17 -6.29 3.72 1.76
CA GLN A 17 -5.58 4.71 0.94
C GLN A 17 -5.28 4.18 -0.46
N TRP A 18 -6.31 3.71 -1.13
CA TRP A 18 -6.23 3.16 -2.48
C TRP A 18 -6.86 4.09 -3.50
N ARG A 19 -6.23 4.16 -4.68
CA ARG A 19 -6.79 4.80 -5.86
C ARG A 19 -7.64 3.79 -6.62
N VAL A 20 -8.90 4.15 -6.83
CA VAL A 20 -9.90 3.28 -7.48
C VAL A 20 -10.57 4.03 -8.60
N VAL A 21 -10.78 3.35 -9.72
CA VAL A 21 -11.71 3.80 -10.76
C VAL A 21 -12.96 2.95 -10.69
N VAL A 22 -14.11 3.62 -10.58
CA VAL A 22 -15.42 2.97 -10.65
C VAL A 22 -15.89 3.01 -12.11
N ALA A 23 -16.10 1.84 -12.70
CA ALA A 23 -16.68 1.67 -14.02
C ALA A 23 -18.06 0.97 -13.93
N PRO A 24 -18.92 1.04 -14.95
CA PRO A 24 -20.31 0.54 -14.88
C PRO A 24 -20.50 -0.91 -14.43
N ALA A 25 -19.46 -1.76 -14.50
CA ALA A 25 -19.48 -3.15 -14.06
C ALA A 25 -18.17 -3.60 -13.38
N ALA A 26 -17.31 -2.68 -12.97
CA ALA A 26 -16.00 -3.01 -12.42
C ALA A 26 -15.51 -1.96 -11.41
N LEU A 27 -14.70 -2.41 -10.46
CA LEU A 27 -13.81 -1.59 -9.65
C LEU A 27 -12.40 -1.93 -10.08
N ILE A 28 -11.65 -0.91 -10.53
CA ILE A 28 -10.28 -1.07 -10.99
C ILE A 28 -9.36 -0.47 -9.93
N TRP A 29 -8.55 -1.31 -9.30
CA TRP A 29 -7.54 -0.86 -8.32
C TRP A 29 -6.29 -0.40 -9.05
N LEU A 30 -5.97 0.90 -8.95
CA LEU A 30 -4.82 1.48 -9.63
C LEU A 30 -3.52 1.37 -8.81
N GLY A 31 -3.63 1.12 -7.51
CA GLY A 31 -2.54 1.18 -6.53
C GLY A 31 -2.87 2.07 -5.34
N LEU A 32 -1.94 2.16 -4.41
CA LEU A 32 -1.97 3.06 -3.26
C LEU A 32 -1.88 4.52 -3.70
N ASP A 33 -2.56 5.40 -2.95
CA ASP A 33 -2.38 6.84 -3.07
C ASP A 33 -1.12 7.25 -2.32
N TYR A 34 0.00 7.35 -3.03
CA TYR A 34 1.30 7.65 -2.41
C TYR A 34 1.32 8.96 -1.60
N PRO A 35 0.72 10.08 -2.05
CA PRO A 35 0.53 11.25 -1.19
C PRO A 35 -0.20 10.97 0.13
N ALA A 36 -1.26 10.16 0.13
CA ALA A 36 -1.97 9.80 1.35
C ALA A 36 -1.17 8.83 2.23
N VAL A 37 -0.45 7.88 1.62
CA VAL A 37 0.51 6.99 2.32
C VAL A 37 1.59 7.81 3.01
N ASP A 38 2.16 8.82 2.35
CA ASP A 38 3.16 9.72 2.95
C ASP A 38 2.63 10.43 4.20
N VAL A 39 1.35 10.84 4.20
CA VAL A 39 0.71 11.40 5.41
C VAL A 39 0.66 10.38 6.55
N VAL A 40 0.36 9.11 6.25
CA VAL A 40 0.35 8.04 7.26
C VAL A 40 1.76 7.79 7.80
N LEU A 41 2.76 7.62 6.93
CA LEU A 41 4.15 7.36 7.32
C LEU A 41 4.75 8.48 8.18
N ARG A 42 4.42 9.75 7.87
CA ARG A 42 4.84 10.90 8.70
C ARG A 42 4.21 10.90 10.10
N ARG A 43 3.03 10.30 10.27
CA ARG A 43 2.31 10.25 11.55
C ARG A 43 2.65 9.04 12.40
N THR A 44 3.03 7.92 11.79
CA THR A 44 3.40 6.69 12.50
C THR A 44 4.82 6.72 13.04
N GLN A 45 5.70 7.55 12.46
CA GLN A 45 7.08 7.76 12.92
C GLN A 45 7.89 6.44 13.00
N PHE A 46 7.75 5.58 11.99
CA PHE A 46 8.59 4.37 11.87
C PHE A 46 10.08 4.72 11.84
N ALA A 47 10.93 3.77 12.25
CA ALA A 47 12.37 4.02 12.37
C ALA A 47 13.05 4.31 11.01
N ASP A 48 12.57 3.66 9.95
CA ASP A 48 13.00 3.89 8.57
C ASP A 48 11.76 3.95 7.64
N PRO A 49 11.15 5.14 7.48
CA PRO A 49 9.94 5.29 6.68
C PRO A 49 10.19 5.04 5.18
N ASP A 50 11.40 5.25 4.69
CA ASP A 50 11.75 4.99 3.29
C ASP A 50 11.85 3.48 3.01
N ALA A 51 12.39 2.70 3.96
CA ALA A 51 12.35 1.24 3.88
C ALA A 51 10.92 0.70 3.95
N VAL A 52 10.11 1.21 4.87
CA VAL A 52 8.70 0.85 4.97
C VAL A 52 7.96 1.18 3.67
N PHE A 53 8.21 2.33 3.07
CA PHE A 53 7.60 2.69 1.79
C PHE A 53 7.99 1.71 0.67
N ARG A 54 9.28 1.32 0.57
CA ARG A 54 9.70 0.30 -0.41
C ARG A 54 9.00 -1.04 -0.18
N ASP A 55 8.85 -1.46 1.07
CA ASP A 55 8.12 -2.69 1.39
C ASP A 55 6.64 -2.60 1.02
N LEU A 56 6.00 -1.44 1.23
CA LEU A 56 4.62 -1.18 0.78
C LEU A 56 4.48 -1.32 -0.74
N GLN A 57 5.46 -0.88 -1.53
CA GLN A 57 5.42 -1.04 -3.00
C GLN A 57 5.51 -2.51 -3.42
N VAL A 58 6.27 -3.34 -2.70
CA VAL A 58 6.31 -4.79 -2.94
C VAL A 58 4.95 -5.41 -2.64
N MET A 59 4.36 -5.07 -1.49
CA MET A 59 3.06 -5.58 -1.07
C MET A 59 1.92 -5.11 -2.00
N GLU A 60 1.95 -3.85 -2.43
CA GLU A 60 1.05 -3.28 -3.43
C GLU A 60 1.09 -4.09 -4.73
N GLY A 61 2.30 -4.39 -5.23
CA GLY A 61 2.48 -5.21 -6.42
C GLY A 61 1.80 -6.57 -6.31
N SER A 62 2.00 -7.28 -5.19
CA SER A 62 1.35 -8.57 -4.93
C SER A 62 -0.18 -8.44 -4.77
N ALA A 63 -0.66 -7.37 -4.15
CA ALA A 63 -2.09 -7.12 -4.03
C ALA A 63 -2.74 -6.86 -5.40
N LEU A 64 -2.10 -6.08 -6.26
CA LEU A 64 -2.58 -5.84 -7.63
C LEU A 64 -2.60 -7.11 -8.48
N GLU A 65 -1.64 -8.02 -8.29
CA GLU A 65 -1.67 -9.35 -8.92
C GLU A 65 -2.86 -10.18 -8.44
N VAL A 66 -3.15 -10.17 -7.13
CA VAL A 66 -4.33 -10.84 -6.55
C VAL A 66 -5.64 -10.23 -7.05
N PHE A 67 -5.69 -8.92 -7.27
CA PHE A 67 -6.84 -8.23 -7.84
C PHE A 67 -7.00 -8.47 -9.34
N GLY A 68 -5.98 -9.02 -10.02
CA GLY A 68 -5.97 -9.22 -11.47
C GLY A 68 -5.61 -7.96 -12.27
N GLU A 69 -5.06 -6.93 -11.63
CA GLU A 69 -4.73 -5.62 -12.22
C GLU A 69 -3.27 -5.54 -12.70
N LYS A 70 -2.46 -6.54 -12.35
CA LYS A 70 -1.08 -6.68 -12.80
C LYS A 70 -0.79 -8.14 -13.16
N SER A 71 -0.14 -8.35 -14.30
CA SER A 71 0.43 -9.66 -14.65
C SER A 71 1.82 -9.79 -14.03
N GLY A 72 2.08 -10.93 -13.37
CA GLY A 72 3.40 -11.30 -12.85
C GLY A 72 4.41 -11.65 -13.93
#